data_AF-A0A4U1JNC5-F1
#
_entry.id   AF-A0A4U1JNC5-F1
#
_cell.length_a   1.000
_cell.length_b   1.000
_cell.length_c   1.000
_cell.angle_alpha   90.00
_cell.angle_beta   90.00
_cell.angle_gamma   90.00
#
_symmetry.space_group_name_H-M   'P 1'
#
loop_
_entity.id
_entity.type
_entity.pdbx_description
1 polymer ?
#
loop_
_entity_poly.entity_id
_entity_poly.type
_entity_poly.pdbx_seq_one_letter_code
_entity_poly.pdbx_strand_id
1 'polypeptide(L)'
;MNAGAGIGYGYNVAIEKLAEELAVPQDRFEQVERRYKDLGDFLHRDESKVRVFDPEVYIQGSFALGTPIKPTSKDEDYDLDIVVSFRSLTKAQISQADLRALLLAELKAYRDARGIKNEVSDEPRRCCTLIYADGAQFHMDVLPAVPNEANMRAVLSSYLADQALAEGAIAITDKDKTSTYRIITDDWPRSNPRGFAAWFKSRQIEQLNERRRAFLDAQGKVTASVEDVPVFRVRTPLQSAIMILKRHRDEWFAEQDPDLKVISVILTTLSTHAYAGEARVSDAIAKILRDMHLAIEERNGVSWIANPTDPSENFADRWEKFPERRDSFFAWLEAARTDFGAVQRFSDTNIVLNELSRNLGSTLVEGARSRVAASAGSRAASVAPAAAAGASAPGLVFGSENRRPTEPKGFG
;
A
#
# COMPACT_ATOMS: atom_id res chain seq x y z
N MET A 1 29.58 18.76 -28.81
CA MET A 1 29.05 19.02 -27.46
C MET A 1 27.59 18.60 -27.45
N ASN A 2 27.25 17.58 -26.66
CA ASN A 2 25.93 16.93 -26.67
C ASN A 2 24.90 17.78 -25.92
N ALA A 3 24.18 18.66 -26.63
CA ALA A 3 23.14 19.50 -26.05
C ALA A 3 21.89 18.72 -25.56
N GLY A 4 21.81 17.41 -25.85
CA GLY A 4 20.69 16.56 -25.41
C GLY A 4 20.85 15.90 -24.04
N ALA A 5 22.04 15.92 -23.42
CA ALA A 5 22.33 15.11 -22.23
C ALA A 5 21.71 15.65 -20.91
N GLY A 6 21.10 16.84 -20.92
CA GLY A 6 20.53 17.48 -19.71
C GLY A 6 19.00 17.54 -19.67
N ILE A 7 18.30 17.30 -20.78
CA ILE A 7 16.85 17.49 -20.85
C ILE A 7 16.16 16.45 -19.96
N GLY A 8 15.29 16.91 -19.05
CA GLY A 8 14.58 16.04 -18.12
C GLY A 8 15.44 15.42 -17.00
N TYR A 9 16.74 15.76 -16.88
CA TYR A 9 17.56 15.30 -15.76
C TYR A 9 16.97 15.77 -14.42
N GLY A 10 16.60 17.04 -14.33
CA GLY A 10 15.99 17.61 -13.13
C GLY A 10 14.68 16.93 -12.76
N TYR A 11 13.86 16.60 -13.76
CA TYR A 11 12.63 15.81 -13.59
C TYR A 11 12.90 14.44 -12.97
N ASN A 12 13.85 13.68 -13.52
CA ASN A 12 14.19 12.36 -13.00
C ASN A 12 14.65 12.43 -11.53
N VAL A 13 15.51 13.39 -11.19
CA VAL A 13 15.99 13.57 -9.80
C VAL A 13 14.84 13.95 -8.87
N ALA A 14 13.97 14.89 -9.28
CA ALA A 14 12.85 15.33 -8.47
C ALA A 14 11.89 14.16 -8.15
N ILE A 15 11.52 13.38 -9.17
CA ILE A 15 10.62 12.24 -9.01
C ILE A 15 11.20 11.16 -8.08
N GLU A 16 12.49 10.85 -8.18
CA GLU A 16 13.15 9.93 -7.24
C GLU A 16 13.12 10.48 -5.80
N LYS A 17 13.38 11.78 -5.61
CA LYS A 17 13.35 12.39 -4.26
C LYS A 17 11.94 12.48 -3.67
N LEU A 18 10.92 12.69 -4.49
CA LEU A 18 9.53 12.59 -4.08
C LEU A 18 9.18 11.17 -3.65
N ALA A 19 9.62 10.16 -4.41
CA ALA A 19 9.42 8.76 -4.04
C ALA A 19 10.16 8.41 -2.73
N GLU A 20 11.37 8.90 -2.51
CA GLU A 20 12.12 8.73 -1.25
C GLU A 20 11.41 9.36 -0.06
N GLU A 21 10.83 10.55 -0.21
CA GLU A 21 10.12 11.22 0.90
C GLU A 21 8.75 10.61 1.20
N LEU A 22 8.03 10.13 0.18
CA LEU A 22 6.78 9.39 0.35
C LEU A 22 6.97 8.02 1.02
N ALA A 23 8.20 7.49 0.99
CA ALA A 23 8.52 6.17 1.49
C ALA A 23 8.17 6.03 2.97
N VAL A 24 7.44 4.97 3.30
CA VAL A 24 7.26 4.58 4.70
C VAL A 24 8.60 4.14 5.27
N PRO A 25 9.03 4.70 6.41
CA PRO A 25 10.27 4.31 7.07
C PRO A 25 10.32 2.82 7.43
N GLN A 26 11.52 2.24 7.44
CA GLN A 26 11.70 0.80 7.67
C GLN A 26 11.25 0.35 9.06
N ASP A 27 11.47 1.17 10.09
CA ASP A 27 11.01 0.91 11.46
C ASP A 27 9.48 0.81 11.55
N ARG A 28 8.75 1.48 10.65
CA ARG A 28 7.29 1.34 10.53
C ARG A 28 6.89 0.01 9.93
N PHE A 29 7.60 -0.51 8.92
CA PHE A 29 7.37 -1.88 8.43
C PHE A 29 7.64 -2.93 9.52
N GLU A 30 8.70 -2.75 10.31
CA GLU A 30 9.02 -3.63 11.44
C GLU A 30 7.97 -3.53 12.58
N GLN A 31 7.39 -2.36 12.78
CA GLN A 31 6.24 -2.19 13.69
C GLN A 31 5.01 -2.94 13.17
N VAL A 32 4.65 -2.77 11.89
CA VAL A 32 3.55 -3.52 11.26
C VAL A 32 3.76 -5.03 11.41
N GLU A 33 4.98 -5.51 11.15
CA GLU A 33 5.30 -6.92 11.25
C GLU A 33 5.12 -7.47 12.67
N ARG A 34 5.60 -6.74 13.67
CA ARG A 34 5.38 -7.11 15.07
C ARG A 34 3.90 -7.16 15.43
N ARG A 35 3.07 -6.28 14.88
CA ARG A 35 1.64 -6.18 15.21
C ARG A 35 0.82 -7.35 14.69
N TYR A 36 0.92 -7.68 13.40
CA TYR A 36 0.13 -8.79 12.88
C TYR A 36 0.62 -10.13 13.42
N LYS A 37 1.92 -10.27 13.73
CA LYS A 37 2.46 -11.46 14.40
C LYS A 37 1.98 -11.57 15.84
N ASP A 38 1.97 -10.48 16.60
CA ASP A 38 1.44 -10.44 17.96
C ASP A 38 -0.06 -10.82 18.00
N LEU A 39 -0.85 -10.36 17.02
CA LEU A 39 -2.23 -10.81 16.86
C LEU A 39 -2.29 -12.30 16.55
N GLY A 40 -1.46 -12.79 15.62
CA GLY A 40 -1.36 -14.22 15.30
C GLY A 40 -1.05 -15.08 16.53
N ASP A 41 -0.03 -14.72 17.30
CA ASP A 41 0.35 -15.42 18.54
C ASP A 41 -0.79 -15.38 19.57
N PHE A 42 -1.46 -14.23 19.68
CA PHE A 42 -2.61 -14.09 20.59
C PHE A 42 -3.76 -15.02 20.21
N LEU A 43 -4.09 -15.17 18.93
CA LEU A 43 -5.14 -16.09 18.46
C LEU A 43 -4.78 -17.59 18.67
N HIS A 44 -3.52 -17.91 18.97
CA HIS A 44 -3.05 -19.27 19.23
C HIS A 44 -2.90 -19.61 20.72
N ARG A 45 -3.19 -18.69 21.63
CA ARG A 45 -3.20 -18.96 23.09
C ARG A 45 -4.23 -20.03 23.45
N ASP A 46 -4.01 -20.74 24.56
CA ASP A 46 -4.86 -21.86 24.98
C ASP A 46 -6.31 -21.45 25.25
N GLU A 47 -6.55 -20.22 25.71
CA GLU A 47 -7.88 -19.67 25.98
C GLU A 47 -8.61 -19.18 24.73
N SER A 48 -7.94 -19.09 23.58
CA SER A 48 -8.56 -18.61 22.35
C SER A 48 -9.58 -19.62 21.83
N LYS A 49 -10.81 -19.16 21.64
CA LYS A 49 -11.89 -20.00 21.12
C LYS A 49 -11.71 -20.34 19.65
N VAL A 50 -10.90 -19.56 18.95
CA VAL A 50 -10.67 -19.75 17.52
C VAL A 50 -9.40 -20.53 17.19
N ARG A 51 -8.55 -20.82 18.20
CA ARG A 51 -7.33 -21.62 18.03
C ARG A 51 -7.60 -22.96 17.33
N VAL A 52 -8.70 -23.61 17.69
CA VAL A 52 -9.13 -24.90 17.09
C VAL A 52 -9.40 -24.81 15.58
N PHE A 53 -9.60 -23.59 15.06
CA PHE A 53 -9.84 -23.34 13.64
C PHE A 53 -8.57 -23.00 12.86
N ASP A 54 -7.39 -23.08 13.51
CA ASP A 54 -6.08 -22.87 12.90
C ASP A 54 -5.98 -21.50 12.17
N PRO A 55 -6.06 -20.38 12.94
CA PRO A 55 -6.12 -19.04 12.39
C PRO A 55 -4.77 -18.61 11.80
N GLU A 56 -4.71 -18.40 10.49
CA GLU A 56 -3.55 -17.84 9.81
C GLU A 56 -3.71 -16.32 9.66
N VAL A 57 -2.76 -15.55 10.18
CA VAL A 57 -2.77 -14.08 10.15
C VAL A 57 -1.71 -13.56 9.18
N TYR A 58 -2.11 -12.73 8.22
CA TYR A 58 -1.18 -12.12 7.26
C TYR A 58 -1.66 -10.76 6.77
N ILE A 59 -0.73 -9.94 6.26
CA ILE A 59 -1.02 -8.62 5.70
C ILE A 59 -1.54 -8.71 4.27
N GLN A 60 -2.40 -7.76 3.91
CA GLN A 60 -2.83 -7.52 2.54
C GLN A 60 -2.71 -6.03 2.18
N GLY A 61 -3.29 -5.63 1.06
CA GLY A 61 -3.41 -4.22 0.69
C GLY A 61 -2.06 -3.54 0.45
N SER A 62 -1.98 -2.25 0.77
CA SER A 62 -0.85 -1.42 0.34
C SER A 62 0.49 -1.86 0.95
N PHE A 63 0.49 -2.31 2.22
CA PHE A 63 1.70 -2.83 2.87
C PHE A 63 2.20 -4.12 2.21
N ALA A 64 1.30 -5.06 1.87
CA ALA A 64 1.68 -6.29 1.17
C ALA A 64 2.26 -6.01 -0.23
N LEU A 65 1.80 -4.95 -0.89
CA LEU A 65 2.28 -4.55 -2.21
C LEU A 65 3.51 -3.63 -2.15
N GLY A 66 3.93 -3.17 -0.96
CA GLY A 66 5.00 -2.18 -0.82
C GLY A 66 4.65 -0.81 -1.42
N THR A 67 3.36 -0.47 -1.45
CA THR A 67 2.85 0.84 -1.89
C THR A 67 2.11 1.65 -0.79
N PRO A 68 2.38 1.48 0.53
CA PRO A 68 1.82 2.40 1.50
C PRO A 68 2.45 3.78 1.29
N ILE A 69 1.69 4.84 1.51
CA ILE A 69 2.20 6.20 1.48
C ILE A 69 2.16 6.77 2.89
N LYS A 70 3.15 7.59 3.22
CA LYS A 70 3.12 8.39 4.45
C LYS A 70 1.84 9.24 4.47
N PRO A 71 1.06 9.24 5.57
CA PRO A 71 -0.12 10.09 5.71
C PRO A 71 0.21 11.57 5.59
N THR A 72 -0.79 12.38 5.28
CA THR A 72 -0.62 13.83 5.02
C THR A 72 -0.42 14.60 6.31
N SER A 73 -1.19 14.25 7.33
CA SER A 73 -1.06 14.79 8.68
C SER A 73 -0.31 13.82 9.60
N LYS A 74 0.27 14.37 10.67
CA LYS A 74 0.79 13.57 11.78
C LYS A 74 -0.32 12.92 12.60
N ASP A 75 -1.57 13.32 12.42
CA ASP A 75 -2.72 12.78 13.15
C ASP A 75 -3.45 11.67 12.37
N GLU A 76 -3.04 11.42 11.12
CA GLU A 76 -3.58 10.33 10.30
C GLU A 76 -2.83 9.03 10.56
N ASP A 77 -3.59 7.94 10.62
CA ASP A 77 -3.07 6.60 10.82
C ASP A 77 -2.65 5.94 9.49
N TYR A 78 -1.69 5.03 9.57
CA TYR A 78 -1.40 4.10 8.47
C TYR A 78 -2.46 3.00 8.41
N ASP A 79 -3.02 2.78 7.22
CA ASP A 79 -3.93 1.67 6.96
C ASP A 79 -3.18 0.34 6.96
N LEU A 80 -3.47 -0.52 7.94
CA LEU A 80 -2.95 -1.88 8.04
C LEU A 80 -4.07 -2.88 7.77
N ASP A 81 -4.14 -3.37 6.53
CA ASP A 81 -5.07 -4.42 6.15
C ASP A 81 -4.52 -5.80 6.54
N ILE A 82 -5.27 -6.54 7.36
CA ILE A 82 -4.94 -7.89 7.83
C ILE A 82 -6.04 -8.86 7.40
N VAL A 83 -5.64 -10.06 7.01
CA VAL A 83 -6.54 -11.21 6.88
C VAL A 83 -6.31 -12.17 8.02
N VAL A 84 -7.39 -12.68 8.59
CA VAL A 84 -7.39 -13.86 9.48
C VAL A 84 -8.13 -14.98 8.75
N SER A 85 -7.37 -15.91 8.18
CA SER A 85 -7.90 -17.08 7.47
C SER A 85 -7.99 -18.27 8.43
N PHE A 86 -9.20 -18.73 8.72
CA PHE A 86 -9.43 -19.88 9.60
C PHE A 86 -9.33 -21.17 8.79
N ARG A 87 -8.12 -21.76 8.73
CA ARG A 87 -7.76 -22.80 7.76
C ARG A 87 -8.49 -24.12 7.96
N SER A 88 -8.97 -24.39 9.18
CA SER A 88 -9.74 -25.60 9.51
C SER A 88 -11.26 -25.40 9.43
N LEU A 89 -11.73 -24.26 8.91
CA LEU A 89 -13.15 -23.99 8.66
C LEU A 89 -13.46 -23.95 7.16
N THR A 90 -14.70 -24.31 6.84
CA THR A 90 -15.28 -24.21 5.50
C THR A 90 -16.62 -23.49 5.55
N LYS A 91 -17.08 -23.01 4.39
CA LYS A 91 -18.38 -22.35 4.23
C LYS A 91 -19.58 -23.24 4.61
N ALA A 92 -19.40 -24.55 4.65
CA ALA A 92 -20.43 -25.51 5.05
C ALA A 92 -20.57 -25.66 6.58
N GLN A 93 -19.65 -25.10 7.37
CA GLN A 93 -19.61 -25.26 8.82
C GLN A 93 -20.04 -24.01 9.59
N ILE A 94 -19.99 -22.84 8.97
CA ILE A 94 -20.20 -21.56 9.65
C ILE A 94 -20.83 -20.52 8.72
N SER A 95 -21.62 -19.61 9.28
CA SER A 95 -22.12 -18.44 8.57
C SER A 95 -21.09 -17.29 8.59
N GLN A 96 -21.24 -16.30 7.70
CA GLN A 96 -20.38 -15.11 7.71
C GLN A 96 -20.51 -14.34 9.02
N ALA A 97 -21.74 -14.22 9.53
CA ALA A 97 -22.05 -13.54 10.77
C ALA A 97 -21.38 -14.20 11.98
N ASP A 98 -21.42 -15.53 12.08
CA ASP A 98 -20.84 -16.27 13.20
C ASP A 98 -19.31 -16.22 13.16
N LEU A 99 -18.70 -16.36 11.97
CA LEU A 99 -17.25 -16.22 11.80
C LEU A 99 -16.77 -14.83 12.25
N ARG A 100 -17.49 -13.79 11.84
CA ARG A 100 -17.18 -12.42 12.23
C ARG A 100 -17.37 -12.19 13.74
N ALA A 101 -18.40 -12.77 14.34
CA ALA A 101 -18.64 -12.67 15.78
C ALA A 101 -17.53 -13.36 16.60
N LEU A 102 -17.04 -14.52 16.15
CA LEU A 102 -15.89 -15.20 16.76
C LEU A 102 -14.64 -14.32 16.72
N LEU A 103 -14.31 -13.77 15.54
CA LEU A 103 -13.15 -12.87 15.41
C LEU A 103 -13.32 -11.61 16.26
N LEU A 104 -14.50 -10.98 16.26
CA LEU A 104 -14.77 -9.77 17.04
C LEU A 104 -14.56 -9.99 18.54
N ALA A 105 -15.00 -11.14 19.07
CA ALA A 105 -14.78 -11.48 20.47
C ALA A 105 -13.29 -11.61 20.81
N GLU A 106 -12.51 -12.24 19.93
CA GLU A 106 -11.06 -12.38 20.10
C GLU A 106 -10.32 -11.04 19.97
N LEU A 107 -10.75 -10.16 19.06
CA LEU A 107 -10.19 -8.81 18.93
C LEU A 107 -10.48 -7.93 20.15
N LYS A 108 -11.66 -8.07 20.77
CA LYS A 108 -11.97 -7.40 22.06
C LYS A 108 -11.07 -7.90 23.18
N ALA A 109 -10.88 -9.22 23.29
CA ALA A 109 -9.95 -9.80 24.25
C ALA A 109 -8.49 -9.36 23.99
N TYR A 110 -8.08 -9.28 22.72
CA TYR A 110 -6.76 -8.80 22.31
C TYR A 110 -6.55 -7.34 22.72
N ARG A 111 -7.54 -6.48 22.42
CA ARG A 111 -7.54 -5.08 22.83
C ARG A 111 -7.33 -4.94 24.33
N ASP A 112 -8.12 -5.65 25.13
CA ASP A 112 -8.06 -5.59 26.59
C ASP A 112 -6.69 -6.08 27.10
N ALA A 113 -6.18 -7.19 26.56
CA ALA A 113 -4.88 -7.76 26.95
C ALA A 113 -3.68 -6.87 26.57
N ARG A 114 -3.81 -6.02 25.54
CA ARG A 114 -2.77 -5.09 25.08
C ARG A 114 -2.99 -3.65 25.54
N GLY A 115 -4.03 -3.39 26.33
CA GLY A 115 -4.36 -2.06 26.84
C GLY A 115 -4.67 -1.05 25.74
N ILE A 116 -5.21 -1.51 24.61
CA ILE A 116 -5.58 -0.63 23.48
C ILE A 116 -6.86 0.10 23.86
N LYS A 117 -6.83 1.43 23.89
CA LYS A 117 -7.92 2.24 24.44
C LYS A 117 -9.15 2.33 23.54
N ASN A 118 -8.96 2.31 22.23
CA ASN A 118 -10.05 2.48 21.28
C ASN A 118 -10.87 1.20 21.17
N GLU A 119 -12.18 1.36 21.08
CA GLU A 119 -13.11 0.25 20.87
C GLU A 119 -12.86 -0.44 19.53
N VAL A 120 -13.13 -1.75 19.47
CA VAL A 120 -13.11 -2.48 18.19
C VAL A 120 -14.40 -2.13 17.46
N SER A 121 -14.29 -1.53 16.27
CA SER A 121 -15.45 -1.24 15.44
C SER A 121 -15.83 -2.45 14.59
N ASP A 122 -17.13 -2.77 14.55
CA ASP A 122 -17.74 -3.71 13.61
C ASP A 122 -18.64 -3.01 12.59
N GLU A 123 -18.52 -1.69 12.47
CA GLU A 123 -19.26 -0.87 11.52
C GLU A 123 -18.82 -1.06 10.06
N PRO A 124 -17.55 -1.35 9.72
CA PRO A 124 -17.16 -1.56 8.34
C PRO A 124 -17.84 -2.78 7.72
N ARG A 125 -18.02 -2.74 6.39
CA ARG A 125 -18.79 -3.77 5.66
C ARG A 125 -18.22 -5.18 5.79
N ARG A 126 -16.89 -5.34 5.65
CA ARG A 126 -16.23 -6.65 5.49
C ARG A 126 -15.30 -7.04 6.65
N CYS A 127 -14.71 -6.07 7.34
CA CYS A 127 -13.71 -6.27 8.39
C CYS A 127 -14.20 -5.80 9.77
N CYS A 128 -13.44 -6.15 10.80
CA CYS A 128 -13.46 -5.50 12.11
C CYS A 128 -12.23 -4.60 12.23
N THR A 129 -12.39 -3.43 12.83
CA THR A 129 -11.36 -2.40 12.86
C THR A 129 -10.87 -2.13 14.27
N LEU A 130 -9.55 -2.04 14.44
CA LEU A 130 -8.90 -1.66 15.68
C LEU A 130 -7.97 -0.47 15.44
N ILE A 131 -8.21 0.63 16.16
CA ILE A 131 -7.45 1.88 16.03
C ILE A 131 -6.41 1.98 17.16
N TYR A 132 -5.15 2.20 16.83
CA TYR A 132 -4.08 2.35 17.83
C TYR A 132 -3.76 3.82 18.14
N ALA A 133 -4.31 4.35 19.23
CA ALA A 133 -4.07 5.74 19.65
C ALA A 133 -2.64 6.03 20.16
N ASP A 134 -1.94 5.05 20.75
CA ASP A 134 -0.67 5.30 21.46
C ASP A 134 0.56 4.95 20.60
N GLY A 135 1.19 5.98 20.03
CA GLY A 135 2.53 5.94 19.38
C GLY A 135 2.65 5.18 18.05
N ALA A 136 1.67 4.32 17.75
CA ALA A 136 1.72 3.44 16.60
C ALA A 136 1.10 4.04 15.34
N GLN A 137 0.06 4.87 15.48
CA GLN A 137 -0.66 5.50 14.37
C GLN A 137 -1.05 4.50 13.29
N PHE A 138 -1.77 3.45 13.68
CA PHE A 138 -2.24 2.40 12.76
C PHE A 138 -3.74 2.20 12.91
N HIS A 139 -4.40 2.15 11.75
CA HIS A 139 -5.78 1.73 11.57
C HIS A 139 -5.74 0.28 11.08
N MET A 140 -6.06 -0.67 11.95
CA MET A 140 -5.92 -2.10 11.65
C MET A 140 -7.27 -2.70 11.24
N ASP A 141 -7.42 -2.98 9.95
CA ASP A 141 -8.61 -3.61 9.37
C ASP A 141 -8.42 -5.12 9.28
N VAL A 142 -9.13 -5.87 10.12
CA VAL A 142 -8.99 -7.32 10.25
C VAL A 142 -10.15 -8.02 9.54
N LEU A 143 -9.84 -8.67 8.43
CA LEU A 143 -10.78 -9.36 7.56
C LEU A 143 -10.89 -10.85 7.93
N PRO A 144 -12.02 -11.32 8.50
CA PRO A 144 -12.25 -12.74 8.71
C PRO A 144 -12.49 -13.46 7.39
N ALA A 145 -11.87 -14.62 7.23
CA ALA A 145 -11.96 -15.40 6.01
C ALA A 145 -11.84 -16.92 6.24
N VAL A 146 -12.28 -17.70 5.26
CA VAL A 146 -12.05 -19.15 5.16
C VAL A 146 -11.42 -19.50 3.80
N PRO A 147 -10.68 -20.62 3.68
CA PRO A 147 -10.08 -21.04 2.41
C PRO A 147 -11.13 -21.22 1.29
N ASN A 148 -10.76 -20.84 0.06
CA ASN A 148 -11.65 -20.91 -1.11
C ASN A 148 -10.92 -21.25 -2.43
N GLU A 149 -9.72 -21.85 -2.35
CA GLU A 149 -8.86 -22.14 -3.51
C GLU A 149 -9.54 -23.03 -4.56
N ALA A 150 -10.25 -24.09 -4.14
CA ALA A 150 -10.90 -25.01 -5.06
C ALA A 150 -11.95 -24.29 -5.93
N ASN A 151 -12.75 -23.42 -5.31
CA ASN A 151 -13.74 -22.62 -6.03
C ASN A 151 -13.08 -21.59 -6.95
N MET A 152 -12.02 -20.92 -6.48
CA MET A 152 -11.29 -19.97 -7.32
C MET A 152 -10.63 -20.64 -8.53
N ARG A 153 -10.09 -21.85 -8.34
CA ARG A 153 -9.51 -22.66 -9.42
C ARG A 153 -10.55 -23.00 -10.50
N ALA A 154 -11.77 -23.35 -10.09
CA ALA A 154 -12.87 -23.59 -11.01
C ALA A 154 -13.26 -22.34 -11.80
N VAL A 155 -13.29 -21.17 -11.14
CA VAL A 155 -13.53 -19.86 -11.79
C VAL A 155 -12.44 -19.55 -12.80
N LEU A 156 -11.16 -19.61 -12.40
CA LEU A 156 -10.04 -19.34 -13.31
C LEU A 156 -10.05 -20.29 -14.51
N SER A 157 -10.39 -21.57 -14.29
CA SER A 157 -10.54 -22.55 -15.37
C SER A 157 -11.65 -22.19 -16.36
N SER A 158 -12.79 -21.63 -15.92
CA SER A 158 -13.88 -21.26 -16.83
C SER A 158 -13.56 -20.03 -17.69
N TYR A 159 -12.61 -19.21 -17.24
CA TYR A 159 -12.09 -18.05 -17.98
C TYR A 159 -10.80 -18.33 -18.76
N LEU A 160 -10.32 -19.60 -18.78
CA LEU A 160 -9.04 -19.98 -19.39
C LEU A 160 -7.85 -19.17 -18.83
N ALA A 161 -7.95 -18.77 -17.57
CA ALA A 161 -6.92 -18.02 -16.86
C ALA A 161 -5.93 -18.95 -16.13
N ASP A 162 -4.80 -18.39 -15.72
CA ASP A 162 -3.78 -19.14 -14.97
C ASP A 162 -4.33 -19.60 -13.62
N GLN A 163 -4.48 -20.92 -13.47
CA GLN A 163 -4.99 -21.55 -12.25
C GLN A 163 -4.02 -21.47 -11.07
N ALA A 164 -2.74 -21.15 -11.29
CA ALA A 164 -1.80 -20.90 -10.20
C ALA A 164 -2.23 -19.68 -9.35
N LEU A 165 -2.96 -18.74 -9.95
CA LEU A 165 -3.54 -17.59 -9.26
C LEU A 165 -4.68 -17.97 -8.30
N ALA A 166 -5.08 -19.24 -8.18
CA ALA A 166 -6.02 -19.72 -7.17
C ALA A 166 -5.37 -19.91 -5.79
N GLU A 167 -4.04 -20.03 -5.73
CA GLU A 167 -3.32 -20.25 -4.47
C GLU A 167 -3.58 -19.11 -3.48
N GLY A 168 -3.90 -19.48 -2.23
CA GLY A 168 -4.24 -18.53 -1.17
C GLY A 168 -5.58 -17.83 -1.33
N ALA A 169 -6.45 -18.24 -2.26
CA ALA A 169 -7.77 -17.67 -2.41
C ALA A 169 -8.66 -17.97 -1.21
N ILE A 170 -9.47 -16.98 -0.84
CA ILE A 170 -10.29 -16.98 0.36
C ILE A 170 -11.74 -16.57 0.05
N ALA A 171 -12.65 -16.94 0.94
CA ALA A 171 -14.00 -16.42 1.02
C ALA A 171 -14.09 -15.51 2.24
N ILE A 172 -14.71 -14.34 2.07
CA ILE A 172 -14.67 -13.25 3.05
C ILE A 172 -16.07 -12.91 3.54
N THR A 173 -16.17 -12.29 4.71
CA THR A 173 -17.47 -11.82 5.22
C THR A 173 -17.89 -10.51 4.57
N ASP A 174 -19.19 -10.32 4.41
CA ASP A 174 -19.79 -9.09 3.90
C ASP A 174 -21.19 -8.89 4.47
N LYS A 175 -21.32 -7.98 5.44
CA LYS A 175 -22.60 -7.77 6.15
C LYS A 175 -23.69 -7.13 5.28
N ASP A 176 -23.33 -6.55 4.14
CA ASP A 176 -24.29 -5.98 3.19
C ASP A 176 -24.94 -7.08 2.33
N LYS A 177 -24.39 -8.31 2.32
CA LYS A 177 -25.00 -9.48 1.67
C LYS A 177 -26.10 -10.08 2.54
N THR A 178 -27.16 -9.31 2.78
CA THR A 178 -28.23 -9.64 3.73
C THR A 178 -28.89 -11.01 3.50
N SER A 179 -28.94 -11.48 2.25
CA SER A 179 -29.50 -12.80 1.89
C SER A 179 -28.62 -13.99 2.30
N THR A 180 -27.30 -13.82 2.42
CA THR A 180 -26.35 -14.91 2.69
C THR A 180 -25.59 -14.76 4.00
N TYR A 181 -25.53 -13.55 4.57
CA TYR A 181 -24.68 -13.23 5.71
C TYR A 181 -24.95 -14.06 6.97
N ARG A 182 -26.22 -14.42 7.23
CA ARG A 182 -26.64 -15.13 8.47
C ARG A 182 -26.91 -16.62 8.29
N ILE A 183 -26.69 -17.16 7.10
CA ILE A 183 -26.96 -18.57 6.81
C ILE A 183 -25.66 -19.27 6.39
N ILE A 184 -25.62 -20.58 6.60
CA ILE A 184 -24.55 -21.44 6.08
C ILE A 184 -24.84 -21.66 4.59
N THR A 185 -23.92 -21.24 3.73
CA THR A 185 -24.06 -21.29 2.27
C THR A 185 -22.69 -21.22 1.61
N ASP A 186 -22.55 -21.78 0.41
CA ASP A 186 -21.35 -21.62 -0.40
C ASP A 186 -21.26 -20.26 -1.11
N ASP A 187 -22.34 -19.46 -1.10
CA ASP A 187 -22.39 -18.14 -1.73
C ASP A 187 -21.81 -17.04 -0.83
N TRP A 188 -20.49 -17.08 -0.69
CA TRP A 188 -19.70 -16.04 -0.02
C TRP A 188 -18.95 -15.21 -1.06
N PRO A 189 -18.77 -13.90 -0.82
CA PRO A 189 -17.83 -13.09 -1.61
C PRO A 189 -16.43 -13.72 -1.59
N ARG A 190 -15.80 -13.74 -2.76
CA ARG A 190 -14.47 -14.31 -2.97
C ARG A 190 -13.44 -13.20 -2.95
N SER A 191 -12.20 -13.54 -2.60
CA SER A 191 -11.06 -12.65 -2.72
C SER A 191 -9.79 -13.47 -2.87
N ASN A 192 -8.75 -12.92 -3.49
CA ASN A 192 -7.41 -13.51 -3.42
C ASN A 192 -6.31 -12.46 -3.25
N PRO A 193 -6.12 -11.94 -2.02
CA PRO A 193 -5.08 -10.93 -1.76
C PRO A 193 -3.66 -11.45 -2.00
N ARG A 194 -3.40 -12.74 -1.72
CA ARG A 194 -2.10 -13.38 -1.95
C ARG A 194 -1.82 -13.53 -3.44
N GLY A 195 -2.79 -14.02 -4.19
CA GLY A 195 -2.74 -14.07 -5.65
C GLY A 195 -2.52 -12.68 -6.25
N PHE A 196 -3.24 -11.67 -5.78
CA PHE A 196 -3.09 -10.29 -6.28
C PHE A 196 -1.67 -9.76 -6.01
N ALA A 197 -1.12 -10.02 -4.83
CA ALA A 197 0.27 -9.67 -4.51
C ALA A 197 1.29 -10.44 -5.36
N ALA A 198 1.03 -11.72 -5.64
CA ALA A 198 1.87 -12.54 -6.52
C ALA A 198 1.85 -12.03 -7.98
N TRP A 199 0.67 -11.71 -8.50
CA TRP A 199 0.50 -11.07 -9.80
C TRP A 199 1.21 -9.71 -9.85
N PHE A 200 1.01 -8.86 -8.86
CA PHE A 200 1.67 -7.56 -8.79
C PHE A 200 3.20 -7.71 -8.79
N LYS A 201 3.74 -8.68 -8.04
CA LYS A 201 5.17 -9.00 -7.99
C LYS A 201 5.68 -9.52 -9.33
N SER A 202 4.94 -10.36 -10.03
CA SER A 202 5.37 -10.92 -11.32
C SER A 202 5.57 -9.83 -12.38
N ARG A 203 4.77 -8.76 -12.33
CA ARG A 203 4.85 -7.61 -13.26
C ARG A 203 6.08 -6.72 -13.06
N GLN A 204 6.84 -6.91 -11.98
CA GLN A 204 8.02 -6.09 -11.65
C GLN A 204 9.24 -6.93 -11.26
N ILE A 205 9.21 -8.24 -11.51
CA ILE A 205 10.19 -9.18 -10.96
C ILE A 205 11.63 -8.86 -11.40
N GLU A 206 11.81 -8.45 -12.66
CA GLU A 206 13.13 -8.06 -13.19
C GLU A 206 13.70 -6.85 -12.44
N GLN A 207 12.93 -5.75 -12.34
CA GLN A 207 13.36 -4.56 -11.60
C GLN A 207 13.52 -4.82 -10.11
N LEU A 208 12.72 -5.71 -9.52
CA LEU A 208 12.85 -6.10 -8.13
C LEU A 208 14.18 -6.84 -7.90
N ASN A 209 14.51 -7.82 -8.74
CA ASN A 209 15.74 -8.60 -8.63
C ASN A 209 16.98 -7.73 -8.88
N GLU A 210 16.93 -6.82 -9.86
CA GLU A 210 17.98 -5.84 -10.10
C GLU A 210 18.26 -4.98 -8.86
N ARG A 211 17.21 -4.44 -8.23
CA ARG A 211 17.38 -3.59 -7.03
C ARG A 211 17.84 -4.35 -5.81
N ARG A 212 17.40 -5.61 -5.65
CA ARG A 212 17.89 -6.49 -4.57
C ARG A 212 19.38 -6.79 -4.72
N ARG A 213 19.85 -7.07 -5.95
CA ARG A 213 21.29 -7.23 -6.23
C ARG A 213 22.06 -5.97 -5.87
N ALA A 214 21.63 -4.82 -6.38
CA ALA A 214 22.28 -3.53 -6.08
C ALA A 214 22.31 -3.23 -4.57
N PHE A 215 21.26 -3.58 -3.83
CA PHE A 215 21.21 -3.44 -2.38
C PHE A 215 22.24 -4.34 -1.67
N LEU A 216 22.35 -5.61 -2.06
CA LEU A 216 23.33 -6.55 -1.51
C LEU A 216 24.76 -6.12 -1.81
N ASP A 217 25.02 -5.67 -3.05
CA ASP A 217 26.33 -5.18 -3.48
C ASP A 217 26.75 -3.95 -2.67
N ALA A 218 25.83 -3.00 -2.43
CA ALA A 218 26.07 -1.83 -1.59
C ALA A 218 26.36 -2.19 -0.12
N GLN A 219 25.92 -3.37 0.35
CA GLN A 219 26.25 -3.90 1.68
C GLN A 219 27.50 -4.79 1.70
N GLY A 220 28.20 -4.96 0.57
CA GLY A 220 29.33 -5.88 0.47
C GLY A 220 28.94 -7.36 0.58
N LYS A 221 27.66 -7.70 0.39
CA LYS A 221 27.10 -9.05 0.56
C LYS A 221 26.84 -9.75 -0.79
N VAL A 222 27.86 -9.77 -1.66
CA VAL A 222 27.77 -10.28 -3.04
C VAL A 222 27.37 -11.76 -3.12
N THR A 223 27.59 -12.54 -2.05
CA THR A 223 27.27 -13.98 -1.99
C THR A 223 25.89 -14.30 -1.40
N ALA A 224 25.13 -13.31 -0.93
CA ALA A 224 23.81 -13.54 -0.34
C ALA A 224 22.75 -13.78 -1.43
N SER A 225 21.73 -14.59 -1.14
CA SER A 225 20.62 -14.79 -2.07
C SER A 225 19.81 -13.51 -2.21
N VAL A 226 19.48 -13.16 -3.45
CA VAL A 226 18.59 -12.04 -3.79
C VAL A 226 17.20 -12.23 -3.16
N GLU A 227 16.78 -13.48 -2.97
CA GLU A 227 15.48 -13.83 -2.37
C GLU A 227 15.40 -13.53 -0.87
N ASP A 228 16.54 -13.50 -0.17
CA ASP A 228 16.63 -13.25 1.28
C ASP A 228 16.39 -11.79 1.64
N VAL A 229 16.48 -10.86 0.67
CA VAL A 229 16.22 -9.44 0.89
C VAL A 229 14.71 -9.24 1.09
N PRO A 230 14.24 -8.82 2.28
CA PRO A 230 12.83 -8.61 2.52
C PRO A 230 12.25 -7.62 1.50
N VAL A 231 11.06 -7.93 0.97
CA VAL A 231 10.46 -7.19 -0.15
C VAL A 231 10.33 -5.69 0.14
N PHE A 232 10.15 -5.29 1.40
CA PHE A 232 10.05 -3.89 1.81
C PHE A 232 11.37 -3.13 1.86
N ARG A 233 12.53 -3.79 1.78
CA ARG A 233 13.86 -3.13 1.82
C ARG A 233 14.23 -2.45 0.52
N VAL A 234 13.69 -2.94 -0.58
CA VAL A 234 13.87 -2.36 -1.90
C VAL A 234 12.50 -1.96 -2.44
N ARG A 235 12.45 -0.88 -3.20
CA ARG A 235 11.23 -0.47 -3.89
C ARG A 235 11.50 -0.47 -5.37
N THR A 236 10.53 -0.84 -6.20
CA THR A 236 10.63 -0.84 -7.66
C THR A 236 10.11 0.47 -8.27
N PRO A 237 10.38 0.74 -9.57
CA PRO A 237 9.80 1.88 -10.27
C PRO A 237 8.28 1.89 -10.24
N LEU A 238 7.65 0.72 -10.42
CA LEU A 238 6.21 0.55 -10.35
C LEU A 238 5.65 0.96 -8.98
N GLN A 239 6.24 0.46 -7.90
CA GLN A 239 5.80 0.81 -6.54
C GLN A 239 5.92 2.32 -6.29
N SER A 240 7.06 2.92 -6.60
CA SER A 240 7.29 4.36 -6.45
C SER A 240 6.33 5.20 -7.29
N ALA A 241 6.07 4.81 -8.55
CA ALA A 241 5.13 5.50 -9.42
C ALA A 241 3.71 5.46 -8.85
N ILE A 242 3.24 4.28 -8.41
CA ILE A 242 1.92 4.13 -7.77
C ILE A 242 1.82 5.00 -6.51
N MET A 243 2.85 5.04 -5.68
CA MET A 243 2.88 5.88 -4.47
C MET A 243 2.73 7.37 -4.80
N ILE A 244 3.47 7.86 -5.81
CA ILE A 244 3.37 9.25 -6.26
C ILE A 244 1.97 9.54 -6.84
N LEU A 245 1.42 8.64 -7.65
CA LEU A 245 0.08 8.81 -8.22
C LEU A 245 -1.02 8.73 -7.17
N LYS A 246 -0.87 7.90 -6.13
CA LYS A 246 -1.77 7.88 -4.96
C LYS A 246 -1.76 9.22 -4.25
N ARG A 247 -0.57 9.78 -3.99
CA ARG A 247 -0.43 11.11 -3.38
C ARG A 247 -1.09 12.19 -4.24
N HIS A 248 -0.79 12.23 -5.54
CA HIS A 248 -1.43 13.18 -6.45
C HIS A 248 -2.97 13.04 -6.45
N ARG A 249 -3.47 11.81 -6.43
CA ARG A 249 -4.91 11.52 -6.29
C ARG A 249 -5.43 12.06 -4.97
N ASP A 250 -4.73 11.85 -3.86
CA ASP A 250 -5.18 12.33 -2.55
C ASP A 250 -5.26 13.86 -2.49
N GLU A 251 -4.26 14.58 -3.01
CA GLU A 251 -4.29 16.05 -3.07
C GLU A 251 -5.35 16.59 -4.03
N TRP A 252 -5.50 15.98 -5.22
CA TRP A 252 -6.51 16.39 -6.22
C TRP A 252 -7.93 16.30 -5.66
N PHE A 253 -8.20 15.25 -4.86
CA PHE A 253 -9.50 15.01 -4.25
C PHE A 253 -9.68 15.67 -2.87
N ALA A 254 -8.67 16.36 -2.32
CA ALA A 254 -8.75 16.96 -0.99
C ALA A 254 -9.88 17.99 -0.84
N GLU A 255 -10.20 18.70 -1.93
CA GLU A 255 -11.27 19.72 -1.98
C GLU A 255 -12.49 19.25 -2.80
N GLN A 256 -12.54 17.99 -3.20
CA GLN A 256 -13.63 17.41 -3.98
C GLN A 256 -14.48 16.47 -3.12
N ASP A 257 -15.61 16.01 -3.67
CA ASP A 257 -16.43 14.99 -3.03
C ASP A 257 -15.61 13.69 -2.81
N PRO A 258 -15.41 13.23 -1.56
CA PRO A 258 -14.69 12.01 -1.25
C PRO A 258 -15.27 10.76 -1.92
N ASP A 259 -16.57 10.73 -2.23
CA ASP A 259 -17.22 9.59 -2.90
C ASP A 259 -16.81 9.43 -4.37
N LEU A 260 -16.29 10.51 -4.98
CA LEU A 260 -15.76 10.50 -6.35
C LEU A 260 -14.31 10.02 -6.43
N LYS A 261 -13.62 9.95 -5.29
CA LYS A 261 -12.21 9.62 -5.19
C LYS A 261 -11.92 8.26 -5.85
N VAL A 262 -11.00 8.27 -6.82
CA VAL A 262 -10.52 7.03 -7.47
C VAL A 262 -9.99 6.07 -6.41
N ILE A 263 -10.57 4.87 -6.31
CA ILE A 263 -10.16 3.90 -5.28
C ILE A 263 -8.77 3.30 -5.58
N SER A 264 -8.01 3.00 -4.53
CA SER A 264 -6.61 2.56 -4.64
C SER A 264 -6.44 1.28 -5.46
N VAL A 265 -7.41 0.34 -5.39
CA VAL A 265 -7.35 -0.91 -6.15
C VAL A 265 -7.47 -0.68 -7.67
N ILE A 266 -8.33 0.24 -8.13
CA ILE A 266 -8.43 0.62 -9.55
C ILE A 266 -7.10 1.21 -10.00
N LEU A 267 -6.59 2.21 -9.25
CA LEU A 267 -5.34 2.88 -9.59
C LEU A 267 -4.16 1.90 -9.67
N THR A 268 -4.04 1.01 -8.68
CA THR A 268 -2.97 0.01 -8.59
C THR A 268 -3.07 -1.00 -9.73
N THR A 269 -4.27 -1.51 -10.00
CA THR A 269 -4.51 -2.51 -11.05
C THR A 269 -4.18 -1.95 -12.43
N LEU A 270 -4.75 -0.81 -12.80
CA LEU A 270 -4.51 -0.19 -14.11
C LEU A 270 -3.05 0.24 -14.28
N SER A 271 -2.41 0.77 -13.23
CA SER A 271 -0.98 1.10 -13.27
C SER A 271 -0.11 -0.13 -13.52
N THR A 272 -0.45 -1.25 -12.89
CA THR A 272 0.29 -2.51 -13.02
C THR A 272 0.09 -3.16 -14.39
N HIS A 273 -1.09 -3.01 -15.00
CA HIS A 273 -1.32 -3.41 -16.38
C HIS A 273 -0.50 -2.57 -17.36
N ALA A 274 -0.47 -1.25 -17.17
CA ALA A 274 0.26 -0.34 -18.04
C ALA A 274 1.78 -0.45 -17.94
N TYR A 275 2.32 -0.77 -16.76
CA TYR A 275 3.76 -0.88 -16.55
C TYR A 275 4.38 -1.99 -17.40
N ALA A 276 5.51 -1.69 -18.03
CA ALA A 276 6.20 -2.59 -18.96
C ALA A 276 7.66 -2.87 -18.55
N GLY A 277 8.01 -2.65 -17.28
CA GLY A 277 9.36 -2.91 -16.76
C GLY A 277 10.28 -1.69 -16.80
N GLU A 278 9.75 -0.48 -16.91
CA GLU A 278 10.55 0.75 -16.91
C GLU A 278 11.49 0.82 -15.70
N ALA A 279 12.77 1.14 -15.93
CA ALA A 279 13.80 1.10 -14.88
C ALA A 279 13.85 2.36 -13.99
N ARG A 280 13.32 3.49 -14.47
CA ARG A 280 13.25 4.77 -13.76
C ARG A 280 11.82 5.07 -13.34
N VAL A 281 11.64 5.71 -12.18
CA VAL A 281 10.30 6.06 -11.67
C VAL A 281 9.58 7.04 -12.62
N SER A 282 10.32 8.00 -13.20
CA SER A 282 9.78 8.96 -14.17
C SER A 282 9.25 8.30 -15.44
N ASP A 283 9.99 7.33 -15.99
CA ASP A 283 9.55 6.56 -17.16
C ASP A 283 8.32 5.72 -16.83
N ALA A 284 8.28 5.10 -15.63
CA ALA A 284 7.13 4.35 -15.15
C ALA A 284 5.89 5.25 -15.05
N ILE A 285 5.99 6.45 -14.46
CA ILE A 285 4.89 7.42 -14.41
C ILE A 285 4.42 7.78 -15.82
N ALA A 286 5.34 8.11 -16.74
CA ALA A 286 4.99 8.48 -18.11
C ALA A 286 4.27 7.33 -18.84
N LYS A 287 4.77 6.09 -18.71
CA LYS A 287 4.12 4.89 -19.27
C LYS A 287 2.73 4.69 -18.68
N ILE A 288 2.61 4.73 -17.37
CA ILE A 288 1.39 4.46 -16.63
C ILE A 288 0.32 5.49 -16.99
N LEU A 289 0.62 6.79 -16.92
CA LEU A 289 -0.34 7.85 -17.25
C LEU A 289 -0.77 7.78 -18.72
N ARG A 290 0.14 7.42 -19.63
CA ARG A 290 -0.21 7.25 -21.04
C ARG A 290 -1.17 6.07 -21.23
N ASP A 291 -0.91 4.91 -20.62
CA ASP A 291 -1.52 3.66 -21.06
C ASP A 291 -2.52 3.03 -20.06
N MET A 292 -2.65 3.50 -18.82
CA MET A 292 -3.49 2.84 -17.78
C MET A 292 -4.96 2.66 -18.19
N HIS A 293 -5.52 3.63 -18.92
CA HIS A 293 -6.89 3.59 -19.41
C HIS A 293 -7.15 2.46 -20.43
N LEU A 294 -6.11 1.92 -21.08
CA LEU A 294 -6.26 0.87 -22.09
C LEU A 294 -6.65 -0.49 -21.49
N ALA A 295 -6.48 -0.68 -20.18
CA ALA A 295 -6.92 -1.88 -19.46
C ALA A 295 -8.39 -1.79 -18.99
N ILE A 296 -9.10 -0.69 -19.31
CA ILE A 296 -10.53 -0.57 -19.10
C ILE A 296 -11.23 -1.11 -20.34
N GLU A 297 -11.94 -2.22 -20.18
CA GLU A 297 -12.72 -2.84 -21.25
C GLU A 297 -14.17 -2.35 -21.22
N GLU A 298 -14.88 -2.48 -22.35
CA GLU A 298 -16.33 -2.31 -22.39
C GLU A 298 -16.97 -3.67 -22.68
N ARG A 299 -17.70 -4.22 -21.70
CA ARG A 299 -18.36 -5.52 -21.78
C ARG A 299 -19.87 -5.33 -21.69
N ASN A 300 -20.58 -5.55 -22.79
CA ASN A 300 -22.04 -5.38 -22.88
C ASN A 300 -22.52 -3.99 -22.40
N GLY A 301 -21.75 -2.94 -22.68
CA GLY A 301 -22.08 -1.56 -22.27
C GLY A 301 -21.69 -1.20 -20.83
N VAL A 302 -20.98 -2.09 -20.13
CA VAL A 302 -20.46 -1.85 -18.78
C VAL A 302 -18.94 -1.72 -18.84
N SER A 303 -18.40 -0.63 -18.30
CA SER A 303 -16.97 -0.47 -18.11
C SER A 303 -16.44 -1.53 -17.14
N TRP A 304 -15.40 -2.25 -17.56
CA TRP A 304 -14.90 -3.43 -16.89
C TRP A 304 -13.41 -3.33 -16.63
N ILE A 305 -13.04 -3.40 -15.35
CA ILE A 305 -11.66 -3.55 -14.90
C ILE A 305 -11.57 -4.91 -14.22
N ALA A 306 -11.06 -5.90 -14.93
CA ALA A 306 -10.99 -7.27 -14.43
C ALA A 306 -10.03 -7.36 -13.24
N ASN A 307 -10.44 -8.05 -12.17
CA ASN A 307 -9.47 -8.49 -11.17
C ASN A 307 -8.55 -9.55 -11.83
N PRO A 308 -7.22 -9.35 -11.84
CA PRO A 308 -6.29 -10.28 -12.49
C PRO A 308 -6.29 -11.68 -11.88
N THR A 309 -6.84 -11.85 -10.68
CA THR A 309 -6.93 -13.13 -9.95
C THR A 309 -8.35 -13.69 -9.81
N ASP A 310 -9.35 -12.92 -10.23
CA ASP A 310 -10.73 -13.36 -10.41
C ASP A 310 -11.32 -12.61 -11.61
N PRO A 311 -11.13 -13.11 -12.86
CA PRO A 311 -11.59 -12.40 -14.06
C PRO A 311 -13.11 -12.15 -14.13
N SER A 312 -13.88 -12.79 -13.24
CA SER A 312 -15.32 -12.57 -13.10
C SER A 312 -15.68 -11.39 -12.18
N GLU A 313 -14.71 -10.87 -11.41
CA GLU A 313 -14.88 -9.66 -10.60
C GLU A 313 -14.51 -8.41 -11.41
N ASN A 314 -15.36 -7.38 -11.31
CA ASN A 314 -15.15 -6.07 -11.90
C ASN A 314 -14.82 -5.05 -10.80
N PHE A 315 -13.62 -4.48 -10.79
CA PHE A 315 -13.27 -3.40 -9.86
C PHE A 315 -13.97 -2.07 -10.17
N ALA A 316 -14.55 -1.93 -11.36
CA ALA A 316 -15.38 -0.80 -11.76
C ALA A 316 -16.89 -1.06 -11.60
N ASP A 317 -17.30 -2.09 -10.86
CA ASP A 317 -18.71 -2.46 -10.64
C ASP A 317 -19.59 -1.27 -10.21
N ARG A 318 -19.06 -0.39 -9.37
CA ARG A 318 -19.78 0.79 -8.88
C ARG A 318 -19.96 1.90 -9.92
N TRP A 319 -19.23 1.90 -11.03
CA TRP A 319 -19.38 2.94 -12.06
C TRP A 319 -20.72 2.86 -12.79
N GLU A 320 -21.34 1.67 -12.87
CA GLU A 320 -22.69 1.55 -13.43
C GLU A 320 -23.73 2.25 -12.56
N LYS A 321 -23.62 2.07 -11.24
CA LYS A 321 -24.52 2.70 -10.27
C LYS A 321 -24.23 4.19 -10.05
N PHE A 322 -22.96 4.58 -10.19
CA PHE A 322 -22.45 5.92 -9.95
C PHE A 322 -21.53 6.36 -11.11
N PRO A 323 -22.08 6.69 -12.29
CA PRO A 323 -21.30 7.05 -13.48
C PRO A 323 -20.32 8.20 -13.26
N GLU A 324 -20.65 9.12 -12.37
CA GLU A 324 -19.79 10.24 -11.96
C GLU A 324 -18.42 9.80 -11.43
N ARG A 325 -18.30 8.57 -10.89
CA ARG A 325 -17.01 8.01 -10.44
C ARG A 325 -16.10 7.66 -11.62
N ARG A 326 -16.68 7.22 -12.75
CA ARG A 326 -15.94 6.97 -13.99
C ARG A 326 -15.44 8.28 -14.58
N ASP A 327 -16.33 9.28 -14.66
CA ASP A 327 -15.98 10.59 -15.19
C ASP A 327 -14.90 11.25 -14.33
N SER A 328 -15.02 11.13 -13.01
CA SER A 328 -14.02 11.62 -12.06
C SER A 328 -12.66 10.91 -12.21
N PHE A 329 -12.64 9.61 -12.48
CA PHE A 329 -11.40 8.89 -12.81
C PHE A 329 -10.70 9.48 -14.04
N PHE A 330 -11.43 9.71 -15.13
CA PHE A 330 -10.84 10.28 -16.34
C PHE A 330 -10.43 11.75 -16.15
N ALA A 331 -11.20 12.54 -15.40
CA ALA A 331 -10.84 13.92 -15.06
C ALA A 331 -9.53 13.97 -14.25
N TRP A 332 -9.39 13.10 -13.24
CA TRP A 332 -8.14 12.97 -12.49
C TRP A 332 -6.97 12.49 -13.36
N LEU A 333 -7.20 11.55 -14.28
CA LEU A 333 -6.16 11.06 -15.19
C LEU A 333 -5.64 12.18 -16.09
N GLU A 334 -6.51 13.00 -16.66
CA GLU A 334 -6.12 14.15 -17.49
C GLU A 334 -5.38 15.24 -16.69
N ALA A 335 -5.79 15.48 -15.45
CA ALA A 335 -5.07 16.35 -14.54
C ALA A 335 -3.64 15.85 -14.30
N ALA A 336 -3.48 14.58 -13.90
CA ALA A 336 -2.17 13.99 -13.69
C ALA A 336 -1.30 14.02 -14.97
N ARG A 337 -1.88 13.73 -16.14
CA ARG A 337 -1.17 13.85 -17.43
C ARG A 337 -0.66 15.27 -17.67
N THR A 338 -1.48 16.27 -17.41
CA THR A 338 -1.14 17.68 -17.56
C THR A 338 -0.02 18.07 -16.60
N ASP A 339 -0.19 17.75 -15.32
CA ASP A 339 0.72 18.17 -14.24
C ASP A 339 2.11 17.54 -14.38
N PHE A 340 2.18 16.22 -14.60
CA PHE A 340 3.45 15.56 -14.82
C PHE A 340 4.04 15.90 -16.20
N GLY A 341 3.20 16.06 -17.22
CA GLY A 341 3.59 16.43 -18.59
C GLY A 341 4.27 17.80 -18.67
N ALA A 342 3.78 18.78 -17.92
CA ALA A 342 4.31 20.14 -17.88
C ALA A 342 5.77 20.21 -17.42
N VAL A 343 6.19 19.26 -16.57
CA VAL A 343 7.51 19.30 -15.93
C VAL A 343 8.55 18.34 -16.52
N GLN A 344 8.18 17.42 -17.42
CA GLN A 344 9.06 16.33 -17.89
C GLN A 344 10.34 16.82 -18.57
N ARG A 345 10.32 18.00 -19.18
CA ARG A 345 11.44 18.55 -19.95
C ARG A 345 12.39 19.39 -19.12
N PHE A 346 12.01 19.77 -17.89
CA PHE A 346 12.84 20.64 -17.06
C PHE A 346 14.11 19.92 -16.57
N SER A 347 15.23 20.62 -16.74
CA SER A 347 16.55 20.19 -16.28
C SER A 347 16.86 20.60 -14.84
N ASP A 348 16.16 21.62 -14.31
CA ASP A 348 16.31 22.08 -12.93
C ASP A 348 15.32 21.34 -12.02
N THR A 349 15.86 20.62 -11.03
CA THR A 349 15.09 19.87 -10.03
C THR A 349 14.19 20.76 -9.19
N ASN A 350 14.64 21.96 -8.82
CA ASN A 350 13.87 22.87 -7.98
C ASN A 350 12.67 23.47 -8.73
N ILE A 351 12.82 23.71 -10.04
CA ILE A 351 11.70 24.14 -10.89
C ILE A 351 10.62 23.04 -10.91
N VAL A 352 11.03 21.79 -11.17
CA VAL A 352 10.09 20.64 -11.16
C VAL A 352 9.36 20.52 -9.83
N LEU A 353 10.10 20.59 -8.71
CA LEU A 353 9.54 20.52 -7.37
C LEU A 353 8.56 21.68 -7.09
N ASN A 354 8.89 22.90 -7.51
CA ASN A 354 8.00 24.06 -7.36
C ASN A 354 6.67 23.86 -8.09
N GLU A 355 6.72 23.46 -9.36
CA GLU A 355 5.53 23.25 -10.18
C GLU A 355 4.63 22.13 -9.61
N LEU A 356 5.23 21.04 -9.12
CA LEU A 356 4.48 19.93 -8.53
C LEU A 356 3.98 20.21 -7.10
N SER A 357 4.44 21.26 -6.43
CA SER A 357 4.12 21.56 -5.01
C SER A 357 2.63 21.68 -4.76
N ARG A 358 1.90 22.31 -5.69
CA ARG A 358 0.44 22.47 -5.58
C ARG A 358 -0.31 21.14 -5.65
N ASN A 359 0.19 20.17 -6.42
CA ASN A 359 -0.54 18.95 -6.77
C ASN A 359 -0.06 17.73 -5.96
N LEU A 360 1.06 17.85 -5.24
CA LEU A 360 1.63 16.79 -4.40
C LEU A 360 1.73 17.18 -2.91
N GLY A 361 1.35 18.42 -2.58
CA GLY A 361 1.41 18.95 -1.22
C GLY A 361 2.79 19.54 -0.87
N SER A 362 2.78 20.73 -0.27
CA SER A 362 4.00 21.49 0.04
C SER A 362 4.94 20.77 1.01
N THR A 363 4.39 20.07 2.02
CA THR A 363 5.17 19.30 3.00
C THR A 363 6.01 18.22 2.34
N LEU A 364 5.44 17.48 1.38
CA LEU A 364 6.16 16.45 0.65
C LEU A 364 7.27 17.05 -0.21
N VAL A 365 6.95 18.09 -0.96
CA VAL A 365 7.90 18.75 -1.85
C VAL A 365 9.08 19.35 -1.08
N GLU A 366 8.84 19.94 0.08
CA GLU A 366 9.92 20.50 0.90
C GLU A 366 10.83 19.41 1.50
N GLY A 367 10.25 18.28 1.89
CA GLY A 367 11.02 17.09 2.29
C GLY A 367 11.89 16.57 1.13
N ALA A 368 11.34 16.51 -0.09
CA ALA A 368 12.10 16.13 -1.27
C ALA A 368 13.22 17.14 -1.58
N ARG A 369 12.98 18.45 -1.46
CA ARG A 369 14.01 19.50 -1.62
C ARG A 369 15.16 19.33 -0.63
N SER A 370 14.84 19.06 0.63
CA SER A 370 15.84 18.79 1.67
C SER A 370 16.73 17.59 1.30
N ARG A 371 16.16 16.54 0.70
CA ARG A 371 16.92 15.38 0.20
C ARG A 371 17.81 15.70 -1.00
N VAL A 372 17.36 16.57 -1.91
CA VAL A 372 18.19 17.08 -3.00
C VAL A 372 19.42 17.80 -2.44
N ALA A 373 19.22 18.73 -1.50
CA ALA A 373 20.30 19.50 -0.88
C ALA A 373 21.32 18.60 -0.15
N ALA A 374 20.84 17.62 0.63
CA ALA A 374 21.70 16.66 1.32
C ALA A 374 22.57 15.85 0.34
N SER A 375 22.00 15.39 -0.79
CA SER A 375 22.74 14.62 -1.79
C SER A 375 23.82 15.44 -2.52
N ALA A 376 23.59 16.75 -2.70
CA ALA A 376 24.57 17.68 -3.26
C ALA A 376 25.72 17.94 -2.28
N GLY A 377 25.41 18.10 -0.99
CA GLY A 377 26.41 18.28 0.07
C GLY A 377 27.33 17.06 0.26
N SER A 378 26.78 15.84 0.20
CA SER A 378 27.59 14.61 0.26
C SER A 378 28.52 14.45 -0.94
N ARG A 379 28.10 14.86 -2.15
CA ARG A 379 28.98 14.88 -3.32
C ARG A 379 30.10 15.90 -3.15
N ALA A 380 29.82 17.11 -2.64
CA ALA A 380 30.83 18.13 -2.38
C ALA A 380 31.88 17.71 -1.33
N ALA A 381 31.47 16.95 -0.30
CA ALA A 381 32.37 16.40 0.71
C ALA A 381 33.28 15.27 0.15
N SER A 382 32.80 14.51 -0.85
CA SER A 382 33.58 13.43 -1.48
C SER A 382 34.64 13.91 -2.50
N VAL A 383 34.65 15.19 -2.86
CA VAL A 383 35.66 15.81 -3.76
C VAL A 383 36.72 16.62 -3.02
N ALA A 384 36.66 16.71 -1.68
CA ALA A 384 37.74 17.30 -0.90
C ALA A 384 38.91 16.31 -0.81
N PRO A 385 40.17 16.72 -1.11
CA PRO A 385 41.31 15.84 -0.90
C PRO A 385 41.40 15.54 0.60
N ALA A 386 41.54 14.26 0.93
CA ALA A 386 41.73 13.80 2.30
C ALA A 386 43.02 14.42 2.88
N ALA A 387 42.88 15.56 3.54
CA ALA A 387 43.88 16.10 4.44
C ALA A 387 43.57 15.57 5.85
N ALA A 388 44.50 14.79 6.37
CA ALA A 388 44.47 14.24 7.70
C ALA A 388 44.25 15.34 8.76
N ALA A 389 43.27 15.13 9.64
CA ALA A 389 43.24 15.78 10.95
C ALA A 389 42.41 14.91 11.89
N GLY A 390 43.08 14.25 12.82
CA GLY A 390 42.43 13.66 13.99
C GLY A 390 41.94 14.78 14.92
N ALA A 391 40.71 14.66 15.40
CA ALA A 391 40.23 15.33 16.61
C ALA A 391 38.92 14.67 17.08
N SER A 392 39.04 13.95 18.19
CA SER A 392 38.14 13.94 19.36
C SER A 392 36.65 14.24 19.14
N ALA A 393 35.82 13.22 19.34
CA ALA A 393 34.36 13.36 19.49
C ALA A 393 34.00 14.11 20.80
N PRO A 394 33.04 15.06 20.78
CA PRO A 394 32.35 15.49 21.99
C PRO A 394 31.08 14.65 22.20
N GLY A 395 30.91 14.20 23.45
CA GLY A 395 29.83 13.34 23.89
C GLY A 395 28.44 13.97 23.84
N LEU A 396 27.44 13.10 23.65
CA LEU A 396 26.02 13.38 23.78
C LEU A 396 25.69 13.65 25.26
N VAL A 397 25.31 14.88 25.58
CA VAL A 397 24.69 15.25 26.86
C VAL A 397 23.18 15.26 26.64
N PHE A 398 22.46 14.31 27.24
CA PHE A 398 21.01 14.34 27.31
C PHE A 398 20.58 15.15 28.53
N GLY A 399 19.99 16.32 28.28
CA GLY A 399 19.33 17.12 29.31
C GLY A 399 18.04 16.43 29.77
N SER A 400 17.97 16.12 31.06
CA SER A 400 16.78 15.65 31.75
C SER A 400 15.89 16.84 32.11
N GLU A 401 14.76 17.00 31.42
CA GLU A 401 13.66 17.85 31.90
C GLU A 401 12.38 17.03 32.05
N ASN A 402 11.89 16.97 33.30
CA ASN A 402 10.62 16.40 33.70
C ASN A 402 9.46 17.17 33.06
N ARG A 403 8.77 16.55 32.10
CA ARG A 403 7.50 17.06 31.58
C ARG A 403 6.36 16.67 32.52
N ARG A 404 5.75 17.66 33.18
CA ARG A 404 4.47 17.52 33.91
C ARG A 404 3.32 17.57 32.90
N PRO A 405 2.31 16.69 32.98
CA PRO A 405 1.11 16.76 32.14
C PRO A 405 0.26 18.00 32.46
N THR A 406 -0.25 18.67 31.44
CA THR A 406 -1.32 19.69 31.57
C THR A 406 -2.68 19.03 31.41
N GLU A 407 -3.60 19.32 32.32
CA GLU A 407 -4.98 18.82 32.36
C GLU A 407 -5.81 19.24 31.13
N PRO A 408 -6.79 18.42 30.71
CA PRO A 408 -7.66 18.71 29.57
C PRO A 408 -8.73 19.76 29.90
N LYS A 409 -8.84 20.79 29.07
CA LYS A 409 -9.98 21.70 29.07
C LYS A 409 -11.13 21.06 28.28
N GLY A 410 -12.25 20.82 28.95
CA GLY A 410 -13.49 20.35 28.35
C GLY A 410 -14.10 21.38 27.40
N PHE A 411 -14.80 20.88 26.38
CA PHE A 411 -15.68 21.65 25.51
C PHE A 411 -17.13 21.27 25.83
N GLY A 412 -17.91 22.30 26.16
CA GLY A 412 -19.35 22.31 25.91
C GLY A 412 -19.66 22.89 24.53
#